data_AF-A0A0B8PCA0-F1
#
_entry.id   AF-A0A0B8PCA0-F1
#
_cell.length_a   1.000
_cell.length_b   1.000
_cell.length_c   1.000
_cell.angle_alpha   90.00
_cell.angle_beta   90.00
_cell.angle_gamma   90.00
#
_symmetry.space_group_name_H-M   'P 1'
#
loop_
_entity.id
_entity.type
_entity.pdbx_description
1 polymer ?
#
loop_
_entity_poly.entity_id
_entity_poly.type
_entity_poly.pdbx_seq_one_letter_code
_entity_poly.pdbx_strand_id
1 'polypeptide(L)'
;MSEEKQVPAEETQEAAPETPTPPAKDPVKTLTRNVFIVVGIIFVWYLFADRHTPWTDQARVQAYVIPIVPQVAGKLVEVNVTQDQGIERGDKLFSIDPSDYLLAVETAETQLELAGQDIGAGTANVATAQAQLVEAQTNLEHINAQSARVFELEQKKLFSKSEGDKARAAIKQARAQVRSAQANLEKAKSQLGAEGEDNPKIRAAMAQLQKAQLDLSRTTVLAPTNGGITNLQVTWVTTQTLVSQ
;
A
#
# COMPACT_ATOMS: atom_id res chain seq x y z
N MET A 1 -108.70 -87.24 -3.59
CA MET A 1 -109.15 -86.43 -4.74
C MET A 1 -107.94 -86.25 -5.64
N SER A 2 -107.93 -87.03 -6.72
CA SER A 2 -107.26 -86.82 -8.02
C SER A 2 -105.75 -86.48 -7.98
N GLU A 3 -104.81 -87.34 -8.34
CA GLU A 3 -104.69 -88.27 -9.49
C GLU A 3 -104.70 -87.59 -10.87
N GLU A 4 -103.71 -87.99 -11.67
CA GLU A 4 -103.40 -87.67 -13.09
C GLU A 4 -102.86 -86.26 -13.41
N LYS A 5 -101.78 -86.10 -14.20
CA LYS A 5 -101.36 -86.89 -15.38
C LYS A 5 -99.88 -86.57 -15.68
N GLN A 6 -98.93 -87.51 -15.66
CA GLN A 6 -98.51 -88.39 -16.77
C GLN A 6 -98.28 -87.64 -18.10
N VAL A 7 -97.03 -87.36 -18.55
CA VAL A 7 -96.06 -88.26 -19.25
C VAL A 7 -96.60 -88.58 -20.66
N PRO A 8 -95.85 -88.54 -21.80
CA PRO A 8 -94.60 -89.31 -21.98
C PRO A 8 -93.58 -88.87 -23.07
N ALA A 9 -92.46 -89.64 -23.12
CA ALA A 9 -91.72 -90.13 -24.31
C ALA A 9 -90.91 -89.12 -25.17
N GLU A 10 -89.72 -89.39 -25.72
CA GLU A 10 -88.93 -90.59 -26.08
C GLU A 10 -87.47 -90.09 -26.29
N GLU A 11 -86.40 -90.81 -25.87
CA GLU A 11 -85.51 -91.65 -26.73
C GLU A 11 -84.95 -90.91 -27.98
N THR A 12 -83.65 -90.81 -28.31
CA THR A 12 -82.54 -91.80 -28.26
C THR A 12 -81.22 -91.19 -28.83
N GLN A 13 -80.08 -91.79 -28.46
CA GLN A 13 -78.73 -91.83 -29.10
C GLN A 13 -77.81 -90.59 -29.04
N GLU A 14 -76.60 -90.65 -28.44
CA GLU A 14 -75.39 -91.46 -28.69
C GLU A 14 -74.33 -90.65 -29.47
N ALA A 15 -73.23 -90.28 -28.79
CA ALA A 15 -71.85 -90.30 -29.27
C ALA A 15 -70.92 -89.63 -28.25
N ALA A 16 -69.90 -90.37 -27.81
CA ALA A 16 -68.70 -89.88 -27.10
C ALA A 16 -67.87 -88.95 -28.04
N PRO A 17 -66.72 -88.38 -27.63
CA PRO A 17 -66.00 -88.41 -26.34
C PRO A 17 -65.54 -86.99 -25.90
N GLU A 18 -64.78 -86.85 -24.80
CA GLU A 18 -63.64 -85.89 -24.70
C GLU A 18 -62.97 -85.93 -23.32
N THR A 19 -61.72 -86.38 -23.28
CA THR A 19 -60.71 -85.96 -22.30
C THR A 19 -60.07 -84.64 -22.75
N PRO A 20 -59.76 -83.71 -21.83
CA PRO A 20 -58.48 -82.98 -21.93
C PRO A 20 -57.76 -82.83 -20.57
N THR A 21 -56.46 -83.15 -20.37
CA THR A 21 -55.17 -82.53 -20.78
C THR A 21 -54.88 -81.10 -20.22
N PRO A 22 -53.59 -80.78 -19.92
CA PRO A 22 -53.13 -79.94 -18.80
C PRO A 22 -52.97 -78.46 -19.18
N PRO A 23 -52.82 -77.53 -18.20
CA PRO A 23 -52.94 -76.09 -18.47
C PRO A 23 -51.73 -75.52 -19.23
N ALA A 24 -52.01 -74.83 -20.33
CA ALA A 24 -51.05 -74.10 -21.15
C ALA A 24 -50.65 -72.76 -20.49
N LYS A 25 -49.38 -72.34 -20.67
CA LYS A 25 -48.87 -71.04 -20.20
C LYS A 25 -49.46 -69.90 -21.04
N ASP A 26 -50.17 -68.98 -20.37
CA ASP A 26 -50.69 -67.74 -20.94
C ASP A 26 -49.56 -66.85 -21.50
N PRO A 27 -49.49 -66.58 -22.83
CA PRO A 27 -48.46 -65.74 -23.43
C PRO A 27 -48.51 -64.29 -22.93
N VAL A 28 -49.69 -63.85 -22.50
CA VAL A 28 -49.93 -62.51 -21.92
C VAL A 28 -49.27 -62.38 -20.55
N LYS A 29 -49.34 -63.39 -19.67
CA LYS A 29 -48.66 -63.33 -18.35
C LYS A 29 -47.14 -63.33 -18.48
N THR A 30 -46.58 -64.05 -19.46
CA THR A 30 -45.13 -64.02 -19.73
C THR A 30 -44.69 -62.70 -20.34
N LEU A 31 -45.51 -62.09 -21.21
CA LEU A 31 -45.23 -60.78 -21.78
C LEU A 31 -45.27 -59.68 -20.70
N THR A 32 -46.31 -59.67 -19.85
CA THR A 32 -46.42 -58.71 -18.73
C THR A 32 -45.26 -58.85 -17.74
N ARG A 33 -44.82 -60.08 -17.45
CA ARG A 33 -43.65 -60.32 -16.59
C ARG A 33 -42.36 -59.78 -17.22
N ASN A 34 -42.15 -59.99 -18.52
CA ASN A 34 -40.97 -59.50 -19.21
C ASN A 34 -40.97 -57.96 -19.28
N VAL A 35 -42.12 -57.34 -19.52
CA VAL A 35 -42.29 -55.88 -19.46
C VAL A 35 -41.94 -55.36 -18.07
N PHE A 36 -42.42 -56.00 -17.00
CA PHE A 36 -42.08 -55.62 -15.62
C PHE A 36 -40.58 -55.75 -15.31
N ILE A 37 -39.91 -56.79 -15.82
CA ILE A 37 -38.47 -56.97 -15.65
C ILE A 37 -37.70 -55.88 -16.41
N VAL A 38 -38.07 -55.56 -17.65
CA VAL A 38 -37.42 -54.49 -18.42
C VAL A 38 -37.63 -53.13 -17.77
N VAL A 39 -38.84 -52.82 -17.31
CA VAL A 39 -39.12 -51.60 -16.56
C VAL A 39 -38.31 -51.56 -15.26
N GLY A 40 -38.21 -52.69 -14.55
CA GLY A 40 -37.38 -52.81 -13.34
C GLY A 40 -35.89 -52.59 -13.62
N ILE A 41 -35.36 -53.12 -14.72
CA ILE A 41 -33.95 -52.93 -15.13
C ILE A 41 -33.70 -51.47 -15.50
N ILE A 42 -34.59 -50.84 -16.29
CA ILE A 42 -34.49 -49.42 -16.65
C ILE A 42 -34.58 -48.54 -15.40
N PHE A 43 -35.45 -48.90 -14.45
CA PHE A 43 -35.59 -48.19 -13.18
C PHE A 43 -34.33 -48.32 -12.31
N VAL A 44 -33.79 -49.52 -12.16
CA VAL A 44 -32.52 -49.75 -11.43
C VAL A 44 -31.36 -49.02 -12.11
N TRP A 45 -31.29 -49.03 -13.44
CA TRP A 45 -30.30 -48.26 -14.21
C TRP A 45 -30.44 -46.76 -13.97
N TYR A 46 -31.66 -46.23 -14.02
CA TYR A 46 -31.94 -44.81 -13.80
C TYR A 46 -31.52 -44.37 -12.39
N LEU A 47 -31.86 -45.16 -11.36
CA LEU A 47 -31.41 -44.91 -9.98
C LEU A 47 -29.89 -44.98 -9.84
N PHE A 48 -29.24 -45.91 -10.55
CA PHE A 48 -27.78 -46.04 -10.51
C PHE A 48 -27.07 -44.87 -11.21
N ALA A 49 -27.63 -44.40 -12.33
CA ALA A 49 -27.14 -43.26 -13.11
C ALA A 49 -27.27 -41.94 -12.34
N ASP A 50 -28.42 -41.70 -11.70
CA ASP A 50 -28.68 -40.52 -10.87
C ASP A 50 -27.76 -40.48 -9.65
N ARG A 51 -27.43 -41.63 -9.07
CA ARG A 51 -26.47 -41.73 -7.96
C ARG A 51 -25.02 -41.47 -8.37
N HIS A 52 -24.61 -41.87 -9.58
CA HIS A 52 -23.21 -41.75 -10.01
C HIS A 52 -22.90 -40.42 -10.70
N THR A 53 -23.90 -39.76 -11.27
CA THR A 53 -23.71 -38.52 -12.04
C THR A 53 -24.62 -37.42 -11.50
N PRO A 54 -24.45 -37.00 -10.23
CA PRO A 54 -25.19 -35.86 -9.72
C PRO A 54 -24.80 -34.62 -10.54
N TRP A 55 -25.74 -34.13 -11.35
CA TRP A 55 -25.57 -32.92 -12.12
C TRP A 55 -26.07 -31.74 -11.29
N THR A 56 -25.31 -30.65 -11.30
CA THR A 56 -25.73 -29.40 -10.67
C THR A 56 -25.45 -28.26 -11.63
N ASP A 57 -26.46 -27.44 -11.88
CA ASP A 57 -26.33 -26.16 -12.58
C ASP A 57 -25.62 -25.10 -11.72
N GLN A 58 -25.43 -25.37 -10.44
CA GLN A 58 -24.98 -24.40 -9.45
C GLN A 58 -23.50 -24.60 -9.11
N ALA A 59 -22.63 -24.41 -10.10
CA ALA A 59 -21.20 -24.26 -9.84
C ALA A 59 -20.90 -22.82 -9.39
N ARG A 60 -20.28 -22.66 -8.23
CA ARG A 60 -19.78 -21.36 -7.75
C ARG A 60 -18.26 -21.39 -7.77
N VAL A 61 -17.66 -20.42 -8.45
CA VAL A 61 -16.20 -20.20 -8.42
C VAL A 61 -15.89 -19.34 -7.21
N GLN A 62 -15.04 -19.83 -6.30
CA GLN A 62 -14.50 -19.06 -5.20
C GLN A 62 -13.08 -18.62 -5.56
N ALA A 63 -12.81 -17.32 -5.46
CA ALA A 63 -11.50 -16.74 -5.72
C ALA A 63 -11.09 -15.83 -4.55
N TYR A 64 -9.79 -15.71 -4.31
CA TYR A 64 -9.23 -14.74 -3.38
C TYR A 64 -9.21 -13.37 -4.04
N VAL A 65 -9.91 -12.40 -3.45
CA VAL A 65 -9.96 -11.02 -3.96
C VAL A 65 -9.06 -10.13 -3.11
N ILE A 66 -8.10 -9.47 -3.75
CA ILE A 66 -7.23 -8.48 -3.11
C ILE A 66 -7.77 -7.09 -3.45
N PRO A 67 -8.32 -6.34 -2.47
CA PRO A 67 -8.81 -5.00 -2.74
C PRO A 67 -7.64 -4.06 -3.04
N ILE A 68 -7.68 -3.41 -4.20
CA ILE A 68 -6.71 -2.38 -4.58
C ILE A 68 -7.31 -1.02 -4.24
N VAL A 69 -6.68 -0.32 -3.30
CA VAL A 69 -7.08 1.04 -2.87
C VAL A 69 -5.94 2.01 -3.16
N PRO A 70 -6.25 3.23 -3.62
CA PRO A 70 -5.24 4.27 -3.81
C PRO A 70 -4.64 4.67 -2.46
N GLN A 71 -3.31 4.80 -2.41
CA GLN A 71 -2.59 5.24 -1.20
C GLN A 71 -2.54 6.77 -1.08
N VAL A 72 -2.89 7.48 -2.16
CA VAL A 72 -2.90 8.94 -2.26
C VAL A 72 -4.20 9.41 -2.92
N ALA A 73 -4.69 10.58 -2.53
CA ALA A 73 -5.97 11.11 -3.03
C ALA A 73 -5.74 12.03 -4.23
N GLY A 74 -6.51 11.85 -5.30
CA GLY A 74 -6.45 12.76 -6.45
C GLY A 74 -7.43 12.38 -7.55
N LYS A 75 -7.42 13.18 -8.62
CA LYS A 75 -8.25 12.92 -9.80
C LYS A 75 -7.65 11.80 -10.63
N LEU A 76 -8.48 10.87 -11.08
CA LEU A 76 -8.07 9.80 -11.99
C LEU A 76 -7.91 10.36 -13.41
N VAL A 77 -6.76 10.10 -14.03
CA VAL A 77 -6.45 10.55 -15.41
C VAL A 77 -6.59 9.41 -16.39
N GLU A 78 -6.11 8.22 -16.02
CA GLU A 78 -6.11 7.04 -16.88
C GLU A 78 -6.56 5.80 -16.11
N VAL A 79 -7.35 4.95 -16.77
CA VAL A 79 -7.67 3.59 -16.34
C VAL A 79 -7.33 2.67 -17.49
N ASN A 80 -6.32 1.83 -17.30
CA ASN A 80 -5.74 1.01 -18.37
C ASN A 80 -6.29 -0.43 -18.34
N VAL A 81 -7.36 -0.64 -17.59
CA VAL A 81 -7.91 -1.97 -17.32
C VAL A 81 -9.40 -2.01 -17.54
N THR A 82 -9.87 -3.16 -18.00
CA THR A 82 -11.27 -3.47 -18.24
C THR A 82 -11.73 -4.61 -17.33
N GLN A 83 -13.04 -4.77 -17.17
CA GLN A 83 -13.59 -5.84 -16.35
C GLN A 83 -13.27 -7.22 -16.96
N ASP A 84 -12.98 -8.19 -16.10
CA ASP A 84 -12.64 -9.57 -16.45
C ASP A 84 -11.35 -9.73 -17.27
N GLN A 85 -10.55 -8.66 -17.37
CA GLN A 85 -9.23 -8.69 -18.00
C GLN A 85 -8.22 -9.43 -17.13
N GLY A 86 -7.45 -10.32 -17.75
CA GLY A 86 -6.26 -10.94 -17.15
C GLY A 86 -5.09 -9.96 -17.13
N ILE A 87 -4.43 -9.84 -15.99
CA ILE A 87 -3.28 -8.97 -15.75
C ILE A 87 -2.10 -9.75 -15.17
N GLU A 88 -0.91 -9.27 -15.46
CA GLU A 88 0.34 -9.73 -14.87
C GLU A 88 0.81 -8.76 -13.77
N ARG A 89 1.65 -9.26 -12.87
CA ARG A 89 2.27 -8.46 -11.81
C ARG A 89 3.11 -7.36 -12.44
N GLY A 90 2.87 -6.13 -12.01
CA GLY A 90 3.53 -4.93 -12.53
C GLY A 90 2.71 -4.18 -13.58
N ASP A 91 1.58 -4.74 -14.04
CA ASP A 91 0.70 -4.03 -14.97
C ASP A 91 0.10 -2.77 -14.34
N LYS A 92 0.11 -1.68 -15.10
CA LYS A 92 -0.44 -0.39 -14.69
C LYS A 92 -1.97 -0.47 -14.67
N LEU A 93 -2.57 -0.34 -13.49
CA LEU A 93 -4.02 -0.44 -13.33
C LEU A 93 -4.69 0.91 -13.64
N PHE A 94 -4.27 1.95 -12.94
CA PHE A 94 -4.76 3.31 -13.12
C PHE A 94 -3.72 4.33 -12.68
N SER A 95 -3.91 5.57 -13.14
CA SER A 95 -3.06 6.72 -12.82
C SER A 95 -3.87 7.85 -12.21
N ILE A 96 -3.34 8.43 -11.15
CA ILE A 96 -3.80 9.68 -10.55
C ILE A 96 -2.99 10.83 -11.16
N ASP A 97 -3.61 12.02 -11.29
CA ASP A 97 -2.94 13.23 -11.75
C ASP A 97 -1.72 13.55 -10.87
N PRO A 98 -0.48 13.55 -11.43
CA PRO A 98 0.72 13.76 -10.66
C PRO A 98 1.04 15.24 -10.42
N SER A 99 0.30 16.18 -11.00
CA SER A 99 0.67 17.61 -11.04
C SER A 99 0.95 18.21 -9.67
N ASP A 100 0.06 17.99 -8.69
CA ASP A 100 0.22 18.49 -7.31
C ASP A 100 1.40 17.81 -6.60
N TYR A 101 1.67 16.54 -6.90
CA TYR A 101 2.76 15.76 -6.31
C TYR A 101 4.12 16.16 -6.88
N LEU A 102 4.20 16.49 -8.17
CA LEU A 102 5.41 17.03 -8.79
C LEU A 102 5.79 18.36 -8.15
N LEU A 103 4.81 19.27 -7.96
CA LEU A 103 5.04 20.53 -7.27
C LEU A 103 5.46 20.33 -5.81
N ALA A 104 4.90 19.32 -5.13
CA ALA A 104 5.31 18.97 -3.77
C ALA A 104 6.75 18.47 -3.71
N VAL A 105 7.21 17.71 -4.71
CA VAL A 105 8.62 17.29 -4.83
C VAL A 105 9.51 18.51 -5.05
N GLU A 106 9.19 19.38 -6.01
CA GLU A 106 9.96 20.60 -6.29
C GLU A 106 10.06 21.52 -5.05
N THR A 107 8.95 21.66 -4.31
CA THR A 107 8.93 22.43 -3.06
C THR A 107 9.83 21.80 -2.00
N ALA A 108 9.83 20.46 -1.88
CA ALA A 108 10.68 19.75 -0.93
C ALA A 108 12.17 19.79 -1.32
N GLU A 109 12.49 19.74 -2.62
CA GLU A 109 13.84 19.95 -3.16
C GLU A 109 14.34 21.35 -2.83
N THR A 110 13.51 22.37 -3.04
CA THR A 110 13.82 23.76 -2.69
C THR A 110 14.07 23.91 -1.17
N GLN A 111 13.28 23.24 -0.33
CA GLN A 111 13.49 23.25 1.12
C GLN A 111 14.82 22.60 1.52
N LEU A 112 15.24 21.53 0.83
CA LEU A 112 16.54 20.92 1.03
C LEU A 112 17.68 21.87 0.62
N GLU A 113 17.53 22.57 -0.50
CA GLU A 113 18.49 23.58 -0.94
C GLU A 113 18.61 24.73 0.08
N LEU A 114 17.47 25.27 0.54
CA LEU A 114 17.44 26.31 1.57
C LEU A 114 18.10 25.84 2.87
N ALA A 115 17.86 24.59 3.28
CA ALA A 115 18.54 24.01 4.44
C ALA A 115 20.07 23.95 4.23
N GLY A 116 20.52 23.61 3.03
CA GLY A 116 21.95 23.65 2.67
C GLY A 116 22.54 25.06 2.72
N GLN A 117 21.83 26.05 2.16
CA GLN A 117 22.24 27.46 2.18
C GLN A 117 22.32 28.01 3.62
N ASP A 118 21.36 27.65 4.48
CA ASP A 118 21.36 27.97 5.91
C ASP A 118 22.62 27.46 6.63
N ILE A 119 23.06 26.23 6.32
CA ILE A 119 24.29 25.66 6.88
C ILE A 119 25.52 26.36 6.33
N GLY A 120 25.53 26.72 5.04
CA GLY A 120 26.58 27.54 4.44
C GLY A 120 26.72 28.90 5.16
N ALA A 121 25.61 29.59 5.39
CA ALA A 121 25.57 30.85 6.13
C ALA A 121 26.02 30.67 7.60
N GLY A 122 25.58 29.61 8.26
CA GLY A 122 26.01 29.28 9.61
C GLY A 122 27.52 29.01 9.71
N THR A 123 28.10 28.32 8.73
CA THR A 123 29.54 28.06 8.65
C THR A 123 30.34 29.35 8.48
N ALA A 124 29.88 30.25 7.60
CA ALA A 124 30.48 31.57 7.43
C ALA A 124 30.41 32.42 8.72
N ASN A 125 29.30 32.32 9.47
CA ASN A 125 29.16 32.97 10.77
C ASN A 125 30.15 32.43 11.81
N VAL A 126 30.35 31.10 11.86
CA VAL A 126 31.36 30.49 12.73
C VAL A 126 32.77 30.96 12.35
N ALA A 127 33.08 31.01 11.05
CA ALA A 127 34.38 31.52 10.57
C ALA A 127 34.59 32.99 10.96
N THR A 128 33.55 33.82 10.86
CA THR A 128 33.60 35.23 11.29
C THR A 128 33.83 35.35 12.80
N ALA A 129 33.11 34.57 13.61
CA ALA A 129 33.28 34.57 15.07
C ALA A 129 34.67 34.05 15.49
N GLN A 130 35.22 33.09 14.74
CA GLN A 130 36.58 32.59 14.95
C GLN A 130 37.62 33.68 14.67
N ALA A 131 37.45 34.45 13.59
CA ALA A 131 38.33 35.58 13.29
C ALA A 131 38.30 36.65 14.40
N GLN A 132 37.12 36.98 14.93
CA GLN A 132 36.95 37.91 16.06
C GLN A 132 37.65 37.42 17.33
N LEU A 133 37.64 36.10 17.60
CA LEU A 133 38.38 35.53 18.71
C LEU A 133 39.88 35.69 18.53
N VAL A 134 40.41 35.40 17.33
CA VAL A 134 41.83 35.57 17.01
C VAL A 134 42.25 37.04 17.13
N GLU A 135 41.42 37.97 16.67
CA GLU A 135 41.64 39.41 16.85
C GLU A 135 41.72 39.79 18.34
N ALA A 136 40.77 39.35 19.16
CA ALA A 136 40.75 39.63 20.59
C ALA A 136 41.96 39.03 21.33
N GLN A 137 42.39 37.83 20.93
CA GLN A 137 43.58 37.18 21.47
C GLN A 137 44.85 37.95 21.12
N THR A 138 44.98 38.38 19.87
CA THR A 138 46.12 39.20 19.39
C THR A 138 46.17 40.53 20.14
N ASN A 139 45.02 41.17 20.35
CA ASN A 139 44.94 42.39 21.14
C ASN A 139 45.38 42.16 22.59
N LEU A 140 44.93 41.07 23.23
CA LEU A 140 45.38 40.70 24.58
C LEU A 140 46.89 40.47 24.63
N GLU A 141 47.47 39.81 23.63
CA GLU A 141 48.91 39.57 23.54
C GLU A 141 49.70 40.87 23.41
N HIS A 142 49.25 41.79 22.56
CA HIS A 142 49.81 43.13 22.42
C HIS A 142 49.75 43.90 23.76
N ILE A 143 48.59 43.92 24.43
CA ILE A 143 48.42 44.60 25.72
C ILE A 143 49.31 43.96 26.80
N ASN A 144 49.47 42.64 26.80
CA ASN A 144 50.37 41.96 27.73
C ASN A 144 51.84 42.36 27.49
N ALA A 145 52.31 42.38 26.25
CA ALA A 145 53.67 42.76 25.90
C ALA A 145 53.97 44.24 26.26
N GLN A 146 53.01 45.14 26.01
CA GLN A 146 53.12 46.53 26.42
C GLN A 146 53.14 46.68 27.95
N SER A 147 52.24 45.97 28.64
CA SER A 147 52.13 46.03 30.10
C SER A 147 53.38 45.45 30.80
N ALA A 148 54.01 44.42 30.23
CA ALA A 148 55.27 43.88 30.73
C ALA A 148 56.36 44.95 30.83
N ARG A 149 56.50 45.78 29.78
CA ARG A 149 57.42 46.93 29.78
C ARG A 149 57.06 47.95 30.87
N VAL A 150 55.77 48.24 31.08
CA VAL A 150 55.31 49.15 32.15
C VAL A 150 55.69 48.59 33.52
N PHE A 151 55.49 47.30 33.78
CA PHE A 151 55.84 46.68 35.06
C PHE A 151 57.35 46.65 35.32
N GLU A 152 58.18 46.48 34.29
CA GLU A 152 59.64 46.60 34.41
C GLU A 152 60.07 48.03 34.78
N LEU A 153 59.45 49.05 34.17
CA LEU A 153 59.73 50.46 34.46
C LEU A 153 59.18 50.90 35.82
N GLU A 154 58.05 50.34 36.28
CA GLU A 154 57.50 50.51 37.63
C GLU A 154 58.49 49.98 38.68
N GLN A 155 59.05 48.78 38.48
CA GLN A 155 60.07 48.19 39.37
C GLN A 155 61.34 49.04 39.43
N LYS A 156 61.75 49.64 38.31
CA LYS A 156 62.88 50.59 38.24
C LYS A 156 62.55 51.97 38.82
N LYS A 157 61.33 52.18 39.35
CA LYS A 157 60.80 53.46 39.86
C LYS A 157 60.79 54.59 38.82
N LEU A 158 60.81 54.24 37.53
CA LEU A 158 60.73 55.19 36.43
C LEU A 158 59.27 55.56 36.13
N PHE A 159 58.34 54.66 36.40
CA PHE A 159 56.89 54.88 36.23
C PHE A 159 56.17 54.89 37.60
N SER A 160 55.04 55.59 37.66
CA SER A 160 54.21 55.68 38.88
C SER A 160 53.34 54.42 39.06
N LYS A 161 52.94 54.12 40.30
CA LYS A 161 51.97 53.04 40.60
C LYS A 161 50.66 53.17 39.80
N SER A 162 50.21 54.40 39.57
CA SER A 162 49.01 54.68 38.77
C SER A 162 49.13 54.15 37.34
N GLU A 163 50.31 54.26 36.71
CA GLU A 163 50.55 53.68 35.39
C GLU A 163 50.54 52.15 35.40
N GLY A 164 51.08 51.53 36.46
CA GLY A 164 50.97 50.08 36.67
C GLY A 164 49.52 49.61 36.84
N ASP A 165 48.71 50.36 37.59
CA ASP A 165 47.28 50.04 37.77
C ASP A 165 46.48 50.19 36.47
N LYS A 166 46.79 51.18 35.63
CA LYS A 166 46.22 51.31 34.29
C LYS A 166 46.56 50.11 33.41
N ALA A 167 47.82 49.64 33.43
CA ALA A 167 48.23 48.45 32.69
C ALA A 167 47.51 47.18 33.17
N ARG A 168 47.38 46.99 34.49
CA ARG A 168 46.59 45.89 35.09
C ARG A 168 45.13 45.94 34.66
N ALA A 169 44.51 47.13 34.65
CA ALA A 169 43.14 47.32 34.19
C ALA A 169 42.98 47.00 32.70
N ALA A 170 43.92 47.42 31.86
CA ALA A 170 43.93 47.15 30.42
C ALA A 170 44.00 45.64 30.13
N ILE A 171 44.87 44.88 30.82
CA ILE A 171 44.93 43.41 30.70
C ILE A 171 43.57 42.80 31.10
N LYS A 172 42.98 43.25 32.21
CA LYS A 172 41.69 42.72 32.69
C LYS A 172 40.58 42.96 31.67
N GLN A 173 40.58 44.13 31.02
CA GLN A 173 39.65 44.47 29.95
C GLN A 173 39.87 43.60 28.71
N ALA A 174 41.11 43.46 28.23
CA ALA A 174 41.42 42.62 27.06
C ALA A 174 41.07 41.14 27.30
N ARG A 175 41.32 40.60 28.50
CA ARG A 175 40.87 39.25 28.88
C ARG A 175 39.35 39.11 28.87
N ALA A 176 38.61 40.15 29.27
CA ALA A 176 37.15 40.14 29.19
C ALA A 176 36.66 40.11 27.74
N GLN A 177 37.32 40.82 26.83
CA GLN A 177 37.02 40.78 25.40
C GLN A 177 37.26 39.39 24.81
N VAL A 178 38.38 38.73 25.14
CA VAL A 178 38.63 37.34 24.70
C VAL A 178 37.53 36.39 25.19
N ARG A 179 37.12 36.49 26.47
CA ARG A 179 36.01 35.68 26.99
C ARG A 179 34.69 35.95 26.25
N SER A 180 34.41 37.20 25.91
CA SER A 180 33.22 37.56 25.13
C SER A 180 33.27 36.97 23.72
N ALA A 181 34.42 37.08 23.03
CA ALA A 181 34.59 36.53 21.69
C ALA A 181 34.52 34.99 21.68
N GLN A 182 35.09 34.33 22.70
CA GLN A 182 34.97 32.89 22.89
C GLN A 182 33.52 32.46 23.06
N ALA A 183 32.75 33.18 23.89
CA ALA A 183 31.33 32.89 24.09
C ALA A 183 30.50 33.09 22.81
N ASN A 184 30.85 34.10 22.00
CA ASN A 184 30.21 34.33 20.69
C ASN A 184 30.52 33.20 19.69
N LEU A 185 31.76 32.72 19.66
CA LEU A 185 32.14 31.56 18.84
C LEU A 185 31.36 30.31 19.26
N GLU A 186 31.27 30.04 20.57
CA GLU A 186 30.53 28.88 21.08
C GLU A 186 29.04 28.97 20.76
N LYS A 187 28.46 30.17 20.87
CA LYS A 187 27.08 30.44 20.44
C LYS A 187 26.91 30.16 18.95
N ALA A 188 27.82 30.63 18.10
CA ALA A 188 27.75 30.39 16.66
C ALA A 188 27.86 28.90 16.31
N LYS A 189 28.77 28.16 16.97
CA LYS A 189 28.89 26.70 16.80
C LYS A 189 27.63 25.96 17.24
N SER A 190 27.07 26.34 18.40
CA SER A 190 25.82 25.77 18.92
C SER A 190 24.63 26.03 17.99
N GLN A 191 24.59 27.21 17.33
CA GLN A 191 23.56 27.56 16.35
C GLN A 191 23.71 26.78 15.03
N LEU A 192 24.95 26.48 14.61
CA LEU A 192 25.21 25.65 13.44
C LEU A 192 24.75 24.20 13.66
N GLY A 193 24.97 23.67 14.86
CA GLY A 193 24.55 22.32 15.23
C GLY A 193 25.48 21.23 14.67
N ALA A 194 24.94 20.04 14.44
CA ALA A 194 25.69 18.93 13.86
C ALA A 194 26.14 19.24 12.42
N GLU A 195 27.32 18.75 12.05
CA GLU A 195 27.87 18.93 10.71
C GLU A 195 27.26 17.93 9.71
N GLY A 196 27.17 18.36 8.44
CA GLY A 196 26.76 17.50 7.33
C GLY A 196 25.32 16.99 7.39
N GLU A 197 25.12 15.79 6.86
CA GLU A 197 23.78 15.15 6.74
C GLU A 197 23.11 14.87 8.09
N ASP A 198 23.86 14.84 9.19
CA ASP A 198 23.30 14.64 10.53
C ASP A 198 22.63 15.90 11.10
N ASN A 199 22.74 17.04 10.41
CA ASN A 199 22.06 18.24 10.83
C ASN A 199 20.53 18.03 10.81
N PRO A 200 19.81 18.30 11.92
CA PRO A 200 18.35 18.11 11.98
C PRO A 200 17.58 18.85 10.88
N LYS A 201 18.07 20.02 10.44
CA LYS A 201 17.45 20.78 9.35
C LYS A 201 17.53 20.03 8.03
N ILE A 202 18.71 19.49 7.69
CA ILE A 202 18.93 18.72 6.46
C ILE A 202 18.15 17.41 6.51
N ARG A 203 18.20 16.67 7.63
CA ARG A 203 17.42 15.42 7.77
C ARG A 203 15.91 15.65 7.64
N ALA A 204 15.40 16.73 8.22
CA ALA A 204 13.98 17.06 8.10
C ALA A 204 13.60 17.37 6.64
N ALA A 205 14.42 18.15 5.93
CA ALA A 205 14.19 18.46 4.52
C ALA A 205 14.31 17.22 3.61
N MET A 206 15.32 16.36 3.85
CA MET A 206 15.47 15.08 3.14
C MET A 206 14.29 14.15 3.38
N ALA A 207 13.82 14.03 4.62
CA ALA A 207 12.65 13.21 4.94
C ALA A 207 11.38 13.73 4.24
N GLN A 208 11.23 15.06 4.14
CA GLN A 208 10.13 15.67 3.43
C GLN A 208 10.21 15.42 1.91
N LEU A 209 11.42 15.48 1.33
CA LEU A 209 11.66 15.13 -0.06
C LEU A 209 11.34 13.66 -0.35
N GLN A 210 11.84 12.74 0.47
CA GLN A 210 11.55 11.31 0.35
C GLN A 210 10.04 11.02 0.44
N LYS A 211 9.33 11.71 1.35
CA LYS A 211 7.88 11.61 1.45
C LYS A 211 7.19 12.09 0.17
N ALA A 212 7.56 13.26 -0.35
CA ALA A 212 6.97 13.79 -1.57
C ALA A 212 7.23 12.88 -2.78
N GLN A 213 8.44 12.32 -2.90
CA GLN A 213 8.80 11.36 -3.95
C GLN A 213 8.03 10.04 -3.81
N LEU A 214 7.84 9.56 -2.59
CA LEU A 214 7.05 8.36 -2.33
C LEU A 214 5.58 8.59 -2.71
N ASP A 215 5.01 9.73 -2.35
CA ASP A 215 3.62 10.07 -2.69
C ASP A 215 3.46 10.26 -4.21
N LEU A 216 4.44 10.86 -4.89
CA LEU A 216 4.50 10.90 -6.36
C LEU A 216 4.53 9.49 -6.96
N SER A 217 5.37 8.58 -6.44
CA SER A 217 5.43 7.20 -6.95
C SER A 217 4.11 6.44 -6.76
N ARG A 218 3.33 6.79 -5.73
CA ARG A 218 2.01 6.20 -5.43
C ARG A 218 0.89 6.72 -6.32
N THR A 219 1.13 7.73 -7.16
CA THR A 219 0.15 8.18 -8.17
C THR A 219 -0.10 7.14 -9.25
N THR A 220 0.86 6.24 -9.47
CA THR A 220 0.74 5.12 -10.41
C THR A 220 0.55 3.82 -9.63
N VAL A 221 -0.62 3.19 -9.79
CA VAL A 221 -0.92 1.94 -9.10
C VAL A 221 -0.68 0.75 -10.02
N LEU A 222 0.18 -0.16 -9.58
CA LEU A 222 0.57 -1.37 -10.31
C LEU A 222 -0.08 -2.61 -9.69
N ALA A 223 -0.27 -3.64 -10.51
CA ALA A 223 -0.75 -4.95 -10.09
C ALA A 223 0.26 -5.66 -9.16
N PRO A 224 -0.11 -6.03 -7.91
CA PRO A 224 0.80 -6.72 -7.00
C PRO A 224 1.01 -8.21 -7.35
N THR A 225 0.05 -8.82 -8.04
CA THR A 225 0.01 -10.24 -8.38
C THR A 225 -0.67 -10.44 -9.74
N ASN A 226 -0.40 -11.58 -10.38
CA ASN A 226 -1.13 -12.01 -11.57
C ASN A 226 -2.57 -12.37 -11.18
N GLY A 227 -3.56 -12.06 -12.03
CA GLY A 227 -4.96 -12.37 -11.73
C GLY A 227 -5.95 -11.76 -12.73
N GLY A 228 -7.23 -11.86 -12.41
CA GLY A 228 -8.31 -11.21 -13.17
C GLY A 228 -8.89 -10.03 -12.39
N ILE A 229 -9.31 -8.99 -13.10
CA ILE A 229 -9.94 -7.81 -12.49
C ILE A 229 -11.43 -8.04 -12.35
N THR A 230 -11.91 -8.07 -11.11
CA THR A 230 -13.33 -8.22 -10.77
C THR A 230 -13.84 -6.99 -10.05
N ASN A 231 -15.11 -6.63 -10.25
CA ASN A 231 -15.80 -5.54 -9.52
C ASN A 231 -15.11 -4.16 -9.69
N LEU A 232 -14.91 -3.75 -10.94
CA LEU A 232 -14.40 -2.41 -11.28
C LEU A 232 -15.50 -1.36 -11.07
N GLN A 233 -15.33 -0.48 -10.09
CA GLN A 233 -16.33 0.55 -9.71
C GLN A 233 -16.01 1.94 -10.27
N VAL A 234 -15.07 2.03 -11.21
CA VAL A 234 -14.63 3.31 -11.77
C VAL A 234 -15.37 3.59 -13.06
N THR A 235 -16.27 4.58 -13.04
CA THR A 235 -16.93 5.10 -14.24
C THR A 235 -16.18 6.34 -14.70
N TRP A 236 -15.39 6.22 -15.76
CA TRP A 236 -14.83 7.40 -16.41
C TRP A 236 -15.92 8.02 -17.29
N VAL A 237 -16.25 9.29 -17.06
CA VAL A 237 -17.16 10.02 -17.94
C VAL A 237 -16.39 10.32 -19.21
N THR A 238 -16.60 9.52 -20.26
CA THR A 238 -16.36 10.01 -21.62
C THR A 238 -17.28 11.21 -21.78
N THR A 239 -16.73 12.43 -21.82
CA THR A 239 -17.50 13.59 -22.26
C THR A 239 -17.83 13.34 -23.72
N GLN A 240 -18.93 12.65 -23.97
CA GLN A 240 -19.43 12.39 -25.30
C GLN A 240 -19.89 13.74 -25.82
N THR A 241 -19.01 14.38 -26.60
CA THR A 241 -19.33 15.58 -27.36
C THR A 241 -20.49 15.20 -28.26
N LEU A 242 -21.69 15.61 -27.89
CA LEU A 242 -22.87 15.59 -28.74
C LEU A 242 -22.60 16.57 -29.89
N VAL A 243 -21.91 16.09 -30.92
CA VAL A 243 -21.99 16.69 -32.25
C VAL A 243 -23.28 16.12 -32.86
N SER A 244 -24.35 16.89 -32.77
CA SER A 244 -25.57 16.66 -33.54
C SER A 244 -26.12 17.99 -34.03
N GLN A 245 -25.97 18.14 -35.36
CA GLN A 245 -26.67 19.00 -36.33
C GLN A 245 -26.44 20.51 -36.29
#